data_AF-A0A086Z2I2-F1
#
_entry.id   AF-A0A086Z2I2-F1
#
_cell.length_a   1.000
_cell.length_b   1.000
_cell.length_c   1.000
_cell.angle_alpha   90.00
_cell.angle_beta   90.00
_cell.angle_gamma   90.00
#
_symmetry.space_group_name_H-M   'P 1'
#
loop_
_entity.id
_entity.type
_entity.pdbx_description
1 polymer ?
#
loop_
_entity_poly.entity_id
_entity_poly.type
_entity_poly.pdbx_seq_one_letter_code
_entity_poly.pdbx_strand_id
1 'polypeptide(L)'
;MQAPIAERIINALTAGQPPQTVARKVGVPLDFVSLVTEQARRSGRLNYYELAAGNCGSGPGCDPDPDSLVCASCPILPAAVRRQQSPWARLRARIRQSPSEDR
;
A
#
# COMPACT_ATOMS: atom_id res chain seq x y z
N MET A 1 30.03 -19.13 -5.72
CA MET A 1 28.88 -19.87 -6.29
C MET A 1 27.70 -18.92 -6.37
N GLN A 2 27.12 -18.71 -7.55
CA GLN A 2 26.00 -17.78 -7.72
C GLN A 2 24.70 -18.49 -7.33
N ALA A 3 23.88 -17.87 -6.47
CA ALA A 3 22.58 -18.43 -6.12
C ALA A 3 21.72 -18.59 -7.39
N PRO A 4 20.89 -19.65 -7.48
CA PRO A 4 20.03 -19.86 -8.63
C PRO A 4 19.09 -18.66 -8.81
N ILE A 5 18.71 -18.37 -10.06
CA ILE A 5 17.91 -17.19 -10.42
C ILE A 5 16.61 -17.10 -9.61
N ALA A 6 15.93 -18.23 -9.39
CA ALA A 6 14.72 -18.29 -8.58
C ALA A 6 14.95 -17.80 -7.14
N GLU A 7 16.10 -18.13 -6.55
CA GLU A 7 16.46 -17.73 -5.20
C GLU A 7 16.77 -16.24 -5.11
N ARG A 8 17.41 -15.69 -6.14
CA ARG A 8 17.64 -14.23 -6.26
C ARG A 8 16.31 -13.47 -6.36
N ILE A 9 15.34 -14.02 -7.09
CA ILE A 9 13.99 -13.46 -7.20
C ILE A 9 13.28 -13.50 -5.84
N ILE A 10 13.24 -14.66 -5.18
CA ILE A 10 12.59 -14.82 -3.87
C ILE A 10 13.18 -13.85 -2.84
N ASN A 11 14.50 -13.77 -2.73
CA ASN A 11 15.17 -12.86 -1.79
C ASN A 11 14.83 -11.38 -2.07
N ALA A 12 14.73 -10.99 -3.34
CA ALA A 12 14.37 -9.62 -3.71
C ALA A 12 12.92 -9.30 -3.36
N LEU A 13 12.00 -10.25 -3.59
CA LEU A 13 10.58 -10.11 -3.22
C LEU A 13 10.41 -10.05 -1.69
N THR A 14 11.11 -10.89 -0.93
CA THR A 14 11.10 -10.86 0.54
C THR A 14 11.65 -9.54 1.09
N ALA A 15 12.59 -8.90 0.38
CA ALA A 15 13.09 -7.57 0.70
C ALA A 15 12.10 -6.43 0.33
N GLY A 16 10.88 -6.75 -0.10
CA GLY A 16 9.83 -5.78 -0.42
C GLY A 16 9.98 -5.14 -1.80
N GLN A 17 10.83 -5.67 -2.69
CA GLN A 17 10.94 -5.13 -4.04
C GLN A 17 9.73 -5.54 -4.88
N PRO A 18 9.14 -4.62 -5.67
CA PRO A 18 7.99 -4.96 -6.50
C PRO A 18 8.42 -5.88 -7.65
N PRO A 19 7.57 -6.85 -8.08
CA PRO A 19 7.91 -7.84 -9.10
C PRO A 19 8.46 -7.26 -10.40
N GLN A 20 7.95 -6.11 -10.85
CA GLN A 20 8.41 -5.44 -12.07
C GLN A 20 9.86 -4.94 -11.95
N THR A 21 10.25 -4.45 -10.77
CA THR A 21 11.62 -4.03 -10.49
C THR A 21 12.55 -5.23 -10.42
N VAL A 22 12.12 -6.34 -9.83
CA VAL A 22 12.89 -7.59 -9.76
C VAL A 22 13.13 -8.15 -11.17
N ALA A 23 12.10 -8.22 -12.01
CA ALA A 23 12.20 -8.69 -13.39
C ALA A 23 13.26 -7.92 -14.19
N ARG A 24 13.21 -6.58 -14.13
CA ARG A 24 14.18 -5.71 -14.79
C ARG A 24 15.60 -5.88 -14.26
N LYS A 25 15.77 -5.98 -12.93
CA LYS A 25 17.08 -6.09 -12.28
C LYS A 25 17.75 -7.44 -12.54
N VAL A 26 16.96 -8.51 -12.60
CA VAL A 26 17.45 -9.88 -12.84
C VAL A 26 17.58 -10.18 -14.33
N GLY A 27 16.88 -9.43 -15.20
CA GLY A 27 16.93 -9.59 -16.66
C GLY A 27 16.05 -10.74 -17.15
N VAL A 28 14.89 -10.93 -16.53
CA VAL A 28 13.95 -12.02 -16.86
C VAL A 28 12.55 -11.48 -17.16
N PRO A 29 11.71 -12.20 -17.92
CA PRO A 29 10.32 -11.82 -18.15
C PRO A 29 9.54 -11.72 -16.84
N LEU A 30 8.56 -10.80 -16.79
CA LEU A 30 7.69 -10.65 -15.62
C LEU A 30 6.91 -11.94 -15.34
N ASP A 31 6.45 -12.64 -16.38
CA ASP A 31 5.72 -13.90 -16.24
C ASP A 31 6.56 -14.98 -15.55
N PHE A 32 7.87 -14.99 -15.79
CA PHE A 32 8.78 -15.89 -15.10
C PHE A 32 8.87 -15.55 -13.59
N VAL A 33 8.91 -14.26 -13.25
CA VAL A 33 8.85 -13.82 -11.84
C VAL A 33 7.52 -14.26 -11.20
N SER A 34 6.41 -14.13 -11.91
CA SER A 34 5.09 -14.61 -11.46
C SER A 34 5.07 -16.12 -11.19
N LEU A 35 5.67 -16.92 -12.08
CA LEU A 35 5.79 -18.37 -11.89
C LEU A 35 6.62 -18.74 -10.65
N VAL A 36 7.77 -18.09 -10.47
CA VAL A 36 8.62 -18.30 -9.27
C VAL A 36 7.89 -17.88 -8.01
N THR A 37 7.16 -16.77 -8.06
CA THR A 37 6.37 -16.25 -6.94
C THR A 37 5.28 -17.23 -6.53
N GLU A 38 4.51 -17.74 -7.50
CA GLU A 38 3.44 -18.72 -7.26
C GLU A 38 3.99 -20.04 -6.69
N GLN A 39 5.13 -20.52 -7.21
CA GLN A 39 5.78 -21.71 -6.67
C GLN A 39 6.31 -21.49 -5.24
N ALA A 40 6.93 -20.34 -4.98
CA ALA A 40 7.40 -19.96 -3.65
C ALA A 40 6.24 -19.81 -2.65
N ARG A 41 5.08 -19.32 -3.10
CA ARG A 41 3.85 -19.26 -2.30
C ARG A 41 3.35 -20.65 -1.95
N ARG A 42 3.21 -21.54 -2.94
CA ARG A 42 2.77 -22.94 -2.73
C ARG A 42 3.69 -23.72 -1.81
N SER A 43 4.98 -23.43 -1.82
CA SER A 43 5.97 -24.04 -0.95
C SER A 43 6.09 -23.37 0.43
N GLY A 44 5.27 -22.36 0.74
CA GLY A 44 5.30 -21.65 2.02
C GLY A 44 6.53 -20.76 2.22
N ARG A 45 7.30 -20.51 1.16
CA ARG A 45 8.55 -19.71 1.21
C ARG A 45 8.28 -18.20 1.09
N LEU A 46 7.16 -17.82 0.50
CA LEU A 46 6.69 -16.43 0.43
C LEU A 46 5.28 -16.33 1.01
N ASN A 47 5.12 -15.49 2.03
CA ASN A 47 3.82 -15.08 2.54
C ASN A 47 3.43 -13.76 1.89
N TYR A 48 2.44 -13.80 1.02
CA TYR A 48 1.79 -12.59 0.52
C TYR A 48 0.64 -12.23 1.45
N TYR A 49 0.68 -11.01 2.00
CA TYR A 49 -0.53 -10.39 2.50
C TYR A 49 -1.21 -9.69 1.32
N GLU A 50 -2.39 -10.15 0.95
CA GLU A 50 -3.24 -9.39 0.04
C GLU A 50 -3.75 -8.18 0.80
N LEU A 51 -3.14 -7.01 0.57
CA LEU A 51 -3.65 -5.75 1.10
C LEU A 51 -4.88 -5.36 0.28
N ALA A 52 -6.00 -6.05 0.52
CA ALA A 52 -7.28 -5.65 -0.04
C ALA A 52 -7.63 -4.25 0.47
N ALA A 53 -7.91 -3.33 -0.46
CA ALA A 53 -8.38 -1.98 -0.13
C ALA A 53 -9.64 -1.98 0.76
N GLY A 54 -10.35 -3.11 0.86
CA GLY A 54 -11.49 -3.31 1.76
C GLY A 54 -11.13 -3.34 3.25
N ASN A 55 -9.85 -3.52 3.63
CA ASN A 55 -9.45 -3.53 5.05
C ASN A 55 -9.30 -2.13 5.65
N CYS A 56 -9.07 -1.10 4.81
CA CYS A 56 -9.04 0.31 5.23
C CYS A 56 -10.10 1.17 4.52
N GLY A 57 -10.89 0.57 3.63
CA GLY A 57 -11.95 1.21 2.88
C GLY A 57 -13.30 0.65 3.29
N SER A 58 -14.06 1.44 4.06
CA SER A 58 -15.51 1.27 4.29
C SER A 58 -16.00 0.02 5.03
N GLY A 59 -15.14 -0.90 5.47
CA GLY A 59 -15.46 -1.92 6.50
C GLY A 59 -15.09 -1.44 7.92
N PRO A 60 -15.47 -2.17 8.99
CA PRO A 60 -15.18 -1.81 10.39
C PRO A 60 -13.68 -1.82 10.77
N GLY A 61 -12.77 -1.92 9.80
CA GLY A 61 -11.35 -2.21 10.00
C GLY A 61 -10.41 -1.02 10.08
N CYS A 62 -10.87 0.22 9.86
CA CYS A 62 -10.01 1.39 10.04
C CYS A 62 -10.84 2.65 10.28
N ASP A 63 -10.87 3.13 11.53
CA ASP A 63 -11.33 4.48 11.89
C ASP A 63 -10.09 5.34 12.15
N PRO A 64 -9.51 5.97 11.10
CA PRO A 64 -8.28 6.73 11.25
C PRO A 64 -8.56 8.04 11.98
N ASP A 65 -7.94 8.22 13.15
CA ASP A 65 -7.92 9.50 13.85
C ASP A 65 -7.38 10.60 12.91
N PRO A 66 -8.17 11.63 12.58
CA PRO A 66 -7.79 12.68 11.63
C PRO A 66 -6.59 13.53 12.12
N ASP A 67 -6.26 13.48 13.42
CA ASP A 67 -5.12 14.19 13.98
C ASP A 67 -3.88 13.27 14.18
N SER A 68 -4.02 11.98 13.88
CA SER A 68 -2.90 11.04 13.82
C SER A 68 -2.15 11.13 12.49
N LEU A 69 -0.93 11.66 12.54
CA LEU A 69 -0.02 11.74 11.38
C LEU A 69 0.32 10.36 10.79
N VAL A 70 0.22 9.29 11.59
CA VAL A 70 0.51 7.92 11.16
C VAL A 70 -0.53 7.47 10.13
N CYS A 71 -1.81 7.68 10.42
CA CYS A 71 -2.92 7.28 9.54
C CYS A 71 -2.99 8.09 8.24
N ALA A 72 -2.54 9.35 8.25
CA ALA A 72 -2.51 10.21 7.06
C ALA A 72 -1.54 9.71 5.96
N SER A 73 -0.52 8.95 6.34
CA SER A 73 0.49 8.40 5.43
C SER A 73 0.18 7.00 4.90
N CYS A 74 -0.88 6.33 5.42
CA CYS A 74 -1.22 4.96 5.05
C CYS A 74 -1.44 4.83 3.52
N PRO A 75 -0.69 3.96 2.83
CA PRO A 75 -0.80 3.78 1.37
C PRO A 75 -2.13 3.15 0.93
N ILE A 76 -2.83 2.49 1.86
CA ILE A 76 -4.10 1.79 1.67
C ILE A 76 -5.29 2.75 1.83
N LEU A 77 -5.07 3.95 2.36
CA LEU A 77 -6.16 4.87 2.65
C LEU A 77 -6.87 5.28 1.35
N PRO A 78 -8.21 5.16 1.26
CA PRO A 78 -8.94 5.50 0.05
C PRO A 78 -8.62 6.92 -0.42
N ALA A 79 -8.46 7.09 -1.74
CA ALA A 79 -8.10 8.39 -2.33
C ALA A 79 -9.09 9.51 -1.98
N ALA A 80 -10.37 9.18 -1.78
CA ALA A 80 -11.40 10.12 -1.33
C ALA A 80 -11.13 10.65 0.09
N VAL A 81 -10.71 9.79 1.02
CA VAL A 81 -10.36 10.16 2.40
C VAL A 81 -9.06 10.97 2.42
N ARG A 82 -8.05 10.57 1.65
CA ARG A 82 -6.80 11.32 1.49
C ARG A 82 -7.03 12.77 1.03
N ARG A 83 -7.98 13.01 0.12
CA ARG A 83 -8.32 14.36 -0.36
C ARG A 83 -8.93 15.24 0.73
N GLN A 84 -9.71 14.66 1.64
CA GLN A 84 -10.36 15.36 2.75
C GLN A 84 -9.39 15.75 3.87
N GLN A 85 -8.27 15.04 4.01
CA GLN A 85 -7.24 15.33 5.01
C GLN A 85 -6.27 16.45 4.60
N SER A 86 -6.39 17.00 3.38
CA SER A 86 -5.53 18.08 2.92
C SER A 86 -5.69 19.35 3.77
N PRO A 87 -4.63 20.16 3.95
CA PRO A 87 -4.71 21.42 4.71
C PRO A 87 -5.80 22.36 4.16
N TRP A 88 -5.97 22.37 2.83
CA TRP A 88 -7.00 23.13 2.14
C TRP A 88 -8.42 22.61 2.39
N ALA A 89 -8.61 21.29 2.50
CA ALA A 89 -9.90 20.71 2.85
C ALA A 89 -10.27 21.02 4.31
N ARG A 90 -9.31 20.95 5.25
CA ARG A 90 -9.51 21.36 6.66
C ARG A 90 -9.85 22.85 6.77
N LEU A 91 -9.15 23.71 6.01
CA LEU A 91 -9.42 25.14 5.99
C LEU A 91 -10.83 25.44 5.45
N ARG A 92 -11.25 24.80 4.35
CA ARG A 92 -12.60 24.95 3.79
C ARG A 92 -13.69 24.44 4.74
N ALA A 93 -13.44 23.36 5.47
CA ALA A 93 -14.37 22.85 6.47
C ALA A 93 -14.57 23.87 7.61
N ARG A 94 -13.48 24.50 8.08
CA ARG A 94 -13.54 25.60 9.07
C ARG A 94 -14.31 26.81 8.56
N ILE A 95 -14.06 27.24 7.33
CA ILE A 95 -14.76 28.39 6.71
C ILE A 95 -16.26 28.10 6.53
N ARG A 96 -16.66 26.83 6.37
CA ARG A 96 -18.08 26.44 6.22
C ARG A 96 -18.81 26.32 7.56
N GLN A 97 -18.09 26.22 8.69
CA GLN A 97 -18.63 26.07 10.04
C GLN A 97 -18.73 27.39 10.83
N SER A 98 -18.47 28.54 10.22
CA SER A 98 -18.74 29.85 10.83
C SER A 98 -20.14 30.33 10.43
N PRO A 99 -21.22 29.99 11.18
CA PRO A 99 -22.41 30.81 11.14
C PRO A 99 -22.12 32.13 11.86
N SER A 100 -22.72 33.19 11.35
CA SER A 100 -22.89 34.48 12.01
C SER A 100 -23.39 34.31 13.45
N GLU A 101 -22.61 34.74 14.44
CA GLU A 101 -23.10 35.10 15.77
C GLU A 101 -22.73 36.57 16.02
N ASP A 102 -23.38 37.44 15.24
CA ASP A 102 -23.65 38.82 15.63
C ASP A 102 -25.08 38.81 16.21
N ARG A 103 -25.21 38.73 17.54
CA ARG A 103 -26.11 39.54 18.38
C ARG A 103 -26.10 39.11 19.86
#